data_AF-A0A6G3LPR5-F1
#
_entry.id   AF-A0A6G3LPR5-F1
#
_cell.length_a   1.000
_cell.length_b   1.000
_cell.length_c   1.000
_cell.angle_alpha   90.00
_cell.angle_beta   90.00
_cell.angle_gamma   90.00
#
_symmetry.space_group_name_H-M   'P 1'
#
loop_
_entity.id
_entity.type
_entity.pdbx_description
1 polymer ?
#
loop_
_entity_poly.entity_id
_entity_poly.type
_entity_poly.pdbx_seq_one_letter_code
_entity_poly.pdbx_strand_id
1 'polypeptide(L)'
;MPMPKWGWKFGPRHYAYYMTESVPREQVEAKLKETLSRASKGHSWTNPWGIKHTEIVVDNEIVGNIWEDVDLSTLALGAYWVGPWGIKAELVKDGKIVGMIWLKP
;
A
#
# COMPACT_ATOMS: atom_id res chain seq x y z
N MET A 1 2.47 -27.49 28.39
CA MET A 1 3.11 -26.15 28.44
C MET A 1 2.60 -25.32 27.27
N PRO A 2 2.06 -24.11 27.49
CA PRO A 2 1.65 -23.25 26.38
C PRO A 2 2.91 -22.66 25.72
N MET A 3 2.96 -22.71 24.39
CA MET A 3 4.06 -22.14 23.60
C MET A 3 4.01 -20.61 23.66
N PRO A 4 5.16 -19.90 23.68
CA PRO A 4 5.17 -18.44 23.71
C PRO A 4 4.60 -17.87 22.40
N LYS A 5 3.77 -16.81 22.50
CA LYS A 5 3.19 -16.07 21.36
C LYS A 5 4.23 -15.31 20.50
N TRP A 6 5.50 -15.34 20.89
CA TRP A 6 6.59 -14.67 20.19
C TRP A 6 7.71 -15.66 19.95
N GLY A 7 7.96 -15.98 18.69
CA GLY A 7 9.02 -16.89 18.28
C GLY A 7 9.51 -16.54 16.88
N TRP A 8 10.81 -16.32 16.76
CA TRP A 8 11.51 -16.22 15.48
C TRP A 8 11.43 -17.59 14.78
N LYS A 9 10.66 -17.69 13.70
CA LYS A 9 10.72 -18.85 12.80
C LYS A 9 11.58 -18.48 11.59
N PHE A 10 12.81 -19.00 11.58
CA PHE A 10 13.68 -18.92 10.41
C PHE A 10 13.11 -19.82 9.30
N GLY A 11 12.24 -19.25 8.47
CA GLY A 11 11.82 -19.82 7.19
C GLY A 11 12.84 -19.48 6.08
N PRO A 12 12.89 -20.27 4.99
CA PRO A 12 13.91 -20.12 3.96
C PRO A 12 13.71 -18.81 3.18
N ARG A 13 14.58 -17.85 3.45
CA ARG A 13 15.19 -16.92 2.50
C ARG A 13 14.27 -16.06 1.62
N HIS A 14 13.13 -15.57 2.09
CA HIS A 14 12.48 -14.42 1.44
C HIS A 14 11.90 -13.49 2.50
N TYR A 15 12.06 -12.17 2.30
CA TYR A 15 11.49 -11.08 3.09
C TYR A 15 9.96 -11.04 2.93
N ALA A 16 9.29 -12.13 3.26
CA ALA A 16 7.85 -12.27 3.13
C ALA A 16 7.18 -11.48 4.26
N TYR A 17 6.44 -10.44 3.88
CA TYR A 17 5.46 -9.81 4.75
C TYR A 17 4.47 -10.90 5.22
N TYR A 18 4.66 -11.41 6.43
CA TYR A 18 3.68 -12.31 7.04
C TYR A 18 2.43 -11.48 7.38
N MET A 19 1.28 -11.88 6.85
CA MET A 19 -0.01 -11.39 7.36
C MET A 19 -0.16 -11.89 8.79
N THR A 20 0.14 -11.04 9.78
CA THR A 20 -0.13 -11.33 11.20
C THR A 20 -1.62 -11.37 11.50
N GLU A 21 -2.43 -10.72 10.67
CA GLU A 21 -3.89 -10.68 10.74
C GLU A 21 -4.49 -10.73 9.33
N SER A 22 -5.59 -11.46 9.16
CA SER A 22 -6.33 -11.53 7.89
C SER A 22 -7.39 -10.44 7.87
N VAL A 23 -7.09 -9.29 7.28
CA VAL A 23 -8.08 -8.24 7.02
C VAL A 23 -8.87 -8.61 5.77
N PRO A 24 -10.22 -8.67 5.79
CA PRO A 24 -11.01 -8.97 4.61
C PRO A 24 -10.75 -7.97 3.48
N ARG A 25 -10.61 -8.46 2.24
CA ARG A 25 -10.33 -7.62 1.06
C ARG A 25 -11.31 -6.45 0.92
N GLU A 26 -12.59 -6.69 1.14
CA GLU A 26 -13.64 -5.67 1.07
C GLU A 26 -13.39 -4.50 2.04
N GLN A 27 -12.84 -4.78 3.23
CA GLN A 27 -12.49 -3.73 4.19
C GLN A 27 -11.29 -2.92 3.69
N VAL A 28 -10.30 -3.58 3.07
CA VAL A 28 -9.15 -2.89 2.46
C VAL A 28 -9.59 -2.02 1.29
N GLU A 29 -10.52 -2.51 0.46
CA GLU A 29 -11.09 -1.74 -0.66
C GLU A 29 -11.89 -0.53 -0.18
N ALA A 30 -12.69 -0.68 0.89
CA ALA A 30 -13.40 0.43 1.49
C ALA A 30 -12.44 1.50 2.03
N LYS A 31 -11.42 1.08 2.80
CA LYS A 31 -10.37 1.99 3.31
C LYS A 31 -9.60 2.68 2.20
N LEU A 32 -9.27 1.95 1.14
CA LEU A 32 -8.60 2.50 -0.03
C LEU A 32 -9.45 3.61 -0.67
N LYS A 33 -10.73 3.33 -0.94
CA LYS A 33 -11.65 4.31 -1.53
C LYS A 33 -11.80 5.56 -0.66
N GLU A 34 -11.93 5.39 0.65
CA GLU A 34 -12.02 6.49 1.60
C GLU A 34 -10.72 7.31 1.68
N THR A 35 -9.57 6.66 1.60
CA THR A 35 -8.27 7.33 1.61
C THR A 35 -8.07 8.12 0.31
N LEU A 36 -8.38 7.52 -0.84
CA LEU A 36 -8.23 8.15 -2.14
C LEU A 36 -9.21 9.29 -2.38
N SER A 37 -10.41 9.26 -1.78
CA SER A 37 -11.38 10.37 -1.90
C SER A 37 -10.93 11.65 -1.19
N ARG A 38 -10.03 11.51 -0.20
CA ARG A 38 -9.39 12.63 0.52
C ARG A 38 -7.99 12.94 0.02
N ALA A 39 -7.46 12.12 -0.88
CA ALA A 39 -6.10 12.23 -1.37
C ALA A 39 -5.97 13.30 -2.46
N SER A 40 -4.80 13.91 -2.51
CA SER A 40 -4.36 14.77 -3.60
C SER A 40 -2.98 14.36 -4.09
N LYS A 41 -2.64 14.74 -5.33
CA LYS A 41 -1.29 14.54 -5.86
C LYS A 41 -0.36 15.58 -5.24
N GLY A 42 0.72 15.12 -4.62
CA GLY A 42 1.75 15.94 -4.01
C GLY A 42 2.91 16.26 -4.95
N HIS A 43 4.11 16.34 -4.39
CA HIS A 43 5.31 16.61 -5.17
C HIS A 43 5.58 15.46 -6.15
N SER A 44 6.09 15.83 -7.34
CA SER A 44 6.50 14.87 -8.36
C SER A 44 8.00 14.95 -8.58
N TRP A 45 8.67 13.82 -8.54
CA TRP A 45 10.11 13.70 -8.72
C TRP A 45 10.44 12.46 -9.57
N THR A 46 11.63 12.45 -10.15
CA THR A 46 12.12 11.31 -10.94
C THR A 46 13.26 10.67 -10.19
N ASN A 47 13.18 9.37 -9.96
CA ASN A 47 14.26 8.64 -9.29
C ASN A 47 15.48 8.47 -10.21
N PRO A 48 16.65 8.06 -9.68
CA PRO A 48 17.86 7.87 -10.49
C PRO A 48 17.72 6.84 -11.63
N TRP A 49 16.68 6.02 -11.61
CA TRP A 49 16.37 5.04 -12.67
C TRP A 49 15.39 5.57 -13.72
N GLY A 50 15.04 6.86 -13.69
CA GLY A 50 14.16 7.50 -14.67
C GLY A 50 12.67 7.25 -14.44
N ILE A 51 12.28 6.65 -13.31
CA ILE A 51 10.88 6.40 -12.97
C ILE A 51 10.31 7.65 -12.31
N LYS A 52 9.18 8.15 -12.82
CA LYS A 52 8.43 9.23 -12.20
C LYS A 52 7.75 8.72 -10.93
N HIS A 53 7.79 9.50 -9.86
CA HIS A 53 7.05 9.27 -8.62
C HIS A 53 6.26 10.54 -8.34
N THR A 54 4.95 10.41 -8.22
CA THR A 54 4.06 11.47 -7.74
C THR A 54 3.48 11.03 -6.41
N GLU A 55 3.69 11.84 -5.39
CA GLU A 55 3.22 11.54 -4.03
C GLU A 55 1.69 11.51 -3.96
N ILE A 56 1.16 10.63 -3.11
CA ILE A 56 -0.25 10.63 -2.70
C ILE A 56 -0.30 11.24 -1.31
N VAL A 57 -0.99 12.37 -1.17
CA VAL A 57 -1.02 13.16 0.07
C VAL A 57 -2.43 13.18 0.63
N VAL A 58 -2.57 12.81 1.90
CA VAL A 58 -3.82 12.87 2.68
C VAL A 58 -3.50 13.62 3.98
N ASP A 59 -4.26 14.66 4.31
CA ASP A 59 -4.09 15.42 5.55
C ASP A 59 -2.64 15.91 5.77
N ASN A 60 -1.97 16.38 4.70
CA ASN A 60 -0.56 16.79 4.66
C ASN A 60 0.47 15.66 4.95
N GLU A 61 0.05 14.40 4.99
CA GLU A 61 0.94 13.24 5.11
C GLU A 61 1.07 12.51 3.76
N ILE A 62 2.31 12.13 3.40
CA ILE A 62 2.55 11.29 2.22
C ILE A 62 2.20 9.84 2.58
N VAL A 63 1.13 9.33 1.99
CA VAL A 63 0.63 7.97 2.23
C VAL A 63 1.00 7.00 1.12
N GLY A 64 1.57 7.46 0.01
CA GLY A 64 1.91 6.59 -1.11
C GLY A 64 2.53 7.34 -2.28
N ASN A 65 2.74 6.61 -3.37
CA ASN A 65 3.26 7.16 -4.63
C ASN A 65 2.58 6.48 -5.82
N ILE A 66 2.28 7.25 -6.86
CA ILE A 66 1.94 6.74 -8.20
C ILE A 66 3.13 6.95 -9.14
N TRP A 67 3.31 6.04 -10.09
CA TRP A 67 4.40 6.07 -11.06
C TRP A 67 3.98 6.57 -12.44
N GLU A 68 2.68 6.77 -12.62
CA GLU A 68 2.06 7.22 -13.85
C GLU A 68 1.08 8.36 -13.52
N ASP A 69 0.85 9.26 -14.49
CA ASP A 69 -0.10 10.34 -14.30
C ASP A 69 -1.54 9.84 -14.52
N VAL A 70 -2.11 9.31 -13.45
CA VAL A 70 -3.45 8.69 -13.44
C VAL A 70 -4.36 9.40 -12.44
N ASP A 71 -5.66 9.42 -12.70
CA ASP A 71 -6.63 9.93 -11.73
C ASP A 71 -6.75 8.96 -10.55
N LEU A 72 -6.52 9.48 -9.34
CA LEU A 72 -6.58 8.73 -8.08
C LEU A 72 -7.97 8.10 -7.88
N SER A 73 -9.04 8.73 -8.35
CA SER A 73 -10.41 8.23 -8.21
C SER A 73 -10.67 6.92 -8.99
N THR A 74 -9.81 6.63 -9.96
CA THR A 74 -9.96 5.49 -10.88
C THR A 74 -9.13 4.26 -10.48
N LEU A 75 -8.40 4.36 -9.36
CA LEU A 75 -7.49 3.31 -8.90
C LEU A 75 -8.25 2.21 -8.15
N ALA A 76 -7.96 0.97 -8.51
CA ALA A 76 -8.47 -0.21 -7.84
C ALA A 76 -7.41 -0.81 -6.91
N LEU A 77 -7.86 -1.63 -5.95
CA LEU A 77 -6.98 -2.39 -5.07
C LEU A 77 -6.34 -3.55 -5.84
N GLY A 78 -5.01 -3.62 -5.86
CA GLY A 78 -4.25 -4.79 -6.32
C GLY A 78 -4.04 -5.83 -5.22
N ALA A 79 -2.80 -6.35 -5.11
CA ALA A 79 -2.40 -7.12 -3.94
C ALA A 79 -2.22 -6.21 -2.72
N TYR A 80 -2.35 -6.78 -1.52
CA TYR A 80 -2.09 -6.06 -0.28
C TYR A 80 -1.43 -6.96 0.76
N TRP A 81 -0.74 -6.33 1.71
CA TRP A 81 -0.03 -6.98 2.80
C TRP A 81 -0.30 -6.22 4.09
N VAL A 82 -0.76 -6.94 5.11
CA VAL A 82 -0.93 -6.41 6.46
C VAL A 82 0.40 -6.56 7.19
N GLY A 83 0.95 -5.45 7.68
CA GLY A 83 2.18 -5.41 8.44
C GLY A 83 2.05 -4.58 9.73
N PRO A 84 3.12 -4.51 10.55
CA PRO A 84 3.08 -3.81 11.84
C PRO A 84 2.82 -2.30 11.72
N TRP A 85 2.97 -1.73 10.53
CA TRP A 85 2.82 -0.30 10.25
C TRP A 85 1.54 0.04 9.46
N GLY A 86 0.64 -0.93 9.28
CA GLY A 86 -0.59 -0.79 8.50
C GLY A 86 -0.65 -1.72 7.29
N ILE A 87 -1.50 -1.37 6.33
CA ILE A 87 -1.76 -2.18 5.14
C ILE A 87 -1.04 -1.55 3.94
N LYS A 88 -0.06 -2.25 3.38
CA LYS A 88 0.54 -1.86 2.12
C LYS A 88 -0.32 -2.41 0.99
N ALA A 89 -0.76 -1.55 0.07
CA ALA A 89 -1.62 -1.93 -1.04
C ALA A 89 -1.06 -1.46 -2.37
N GLU A 90 -1.19 -2.29 -3.39
CA GLU A 90 -0.94 -1.92 -4.78
C GLU A 90 -2.13 -1.12 -5.34
N LEU A 91 -1.81 -0.13 -6.16
CA LEU A 91 -2.77 0.67 -6.90
C LEU A 91 -2.79 0.19 -8.34
N VAL A 92 -3.96 -0.24 -8.81
CA VAL A 92 -4.12 -0.82 -10.14
C VAL A 92 -5.01 0.05 -11.01
N LYS A 93 -4.57 0.29 -12.25
CA LYS A 93 -5.34 0.93 -13.31
C LYS A 93 -5.31 0.04 -14.54
N ASP A 94 -6.47 -0.33 -15.06
CA ASP A 94 -6.62 -1.13 -16.29
C ASP A 94 -5.78 -2.43 -16.28
N GLY A 95 -5.69 -3.08 -15.12
CA GLY A 95 -4.92 -4.33 -14.91
C GLY A 95 -3.41 -4.13 -14.69
N LYS A 96 -2.90 -2.89 -14.71
CA LYS A 96 -1.50 -2.56 -14.47
C LYS A 96 -1.30 -1.94 -13.10
N ILE A 97 -0.24 -2.32 -12.40
CA ILE A 97 0.17 -1.66 -11.15
C ILE A 97 0.80 -0.31 -11.51
N VAL A 98 0.19 0.76 -11.00
CA VAL A 98 0.59 2.15 -11.27
C VAL A 98 1.06 2.88 -10.02
N GLY A 99 1.12 2.20 -8.87
CA GLY A 99 1.60 2.80 -7.63
C GLY A 99 1.40 1.91 -6.41
N MET A 100 1.73 2.48 -5.25
CA MET A 100 1.56 1.86 -3.94
C MET A 100 1.07 2.87 -2.92
N ILE A 101 0.29 2.40 -1.95
CA ILE A 101 -0.23 3.18 -0.83
C ILE A 101 -0.08 2.40 0.48
N TRP A 102 0.11 3.13 1.57
CA TRP A 102 0.05 2.66 2.94
C TRP A 102 -1.24 3.16 3.58
N LEU A 103 -2.11 2.22 3.93
CA LEU A 103 -3.36 2.50 4.62
C LEU A 103 -3.14 2.31 6.13
N LYS A 104 -3.66 3.24 6.93
CA LYS A 104 -3.65 3.12 8.38
C LYS A 104 -4.50 1.89 8.81
N PRO A 105 -4.05 1.14 9.83
CA PRO A 105 -4.72 -0.08 10.29
C PRO A 105 -6.15 0.16 10.75
#